data_AF-A0A812Z9E7-F1
#
_entry.id   AF-A0A812Z9E7-F1
#
_cell.length_a   1.000
_cell.length_b   1.000
_cell.length_c   1.000
_cell.angle_alpha   90.00
_cell.angle_beta   90.00
_cell.angle_gamma   90.00
#
_symmetry.space_group_name_H-M   'P 1'
#
loop_
_entity.id
_entity.type
_entity.pdbx_description
1 polymer ?
#
loop_
_entity_poly.entity_id
_entity_poly.type
_entity_poly.pdbx_seq_one_letter_code
_entity_poly.pdbx_strand_id
1 'polypeptide(L)'
;MVILSEKVLEAFRSWDVQGCGTISRKQLIRILQRLTPQVTESDLEVLFVAAGADSGGGVKYNDFISYLWADGSSAEDAKEAARARGLWEDALRNAREKTAKTWPADRVDRYWNEVETRLWSKDYFDHVKTNMFVQADQDKDGRVSFDEARALICKSLRCAADLTKAPQPTQEEVRQAFDAHDTLVEGRGRMGVGEFVNLARYLQVIVAEAMLPFSKVVSG
;
A
#
# COMPACT_ATOMS: atom_id res chain seq x y z
N MET A 1 -15.40 7.96 -21.16
CA MET A 1 -14.67 9.10 -21.74
C MET A 1 -14.63 10.21 -20.71
N VAL A 2 -13.49 10.44 -20.04
CA VAL A 2 -13.38 11.42 -18.95
C VAL A 2 -12.18 12.33 -19.23
N ILE A 3 -12.43 13.46 -19.91
CA ILE A 3 -11.48 14.55 -20.16
C ILE A 3 -11.82 15.68 -19.18
N LEU A 4 -11.75 15.42 -17.87
CA LEU A 4 -12.20 16.38 -16.85
C LEU A 4 -11.07 16.89 -15.95
N SER A 5 -9.97 16.17 -15.77
CA SER A 5 -8.94 16.55 -14.78
C SER A 5 -8.28 17.90 -15.04
N GLU A 6 -7.78 18.12 -16.25
CA GLU A 6 -7.03 19.35 -16.56
C GLU A 6 -7.93 20.58 -16.60
N LYS A 7 -9.12 20.49 -17.23
CA LYS A 7 -10.04 21.64 -17.36
C LYS A 7 -10.62 22.08 -16.01
N VAL A 8 -10.89 21.11 -15.14
CA VAL A 8 -11.42 21.37 -13.79
C VAL A 8 -10.31 22.02 -12.94
N LEU A 9 -9.08 21.52 -12.99
CA LEU A 9 -7.94 22.10 -12.28
C LEU A 9 -7.56 23.50 -12.79
N GLU A 10 -7.61 23.73 -14.10
CA GLU A 10 -7.37 25.07 -14.70
C GLU A 10 -8.44 26.08 -14.27
N ALA A 11 -9.71 25.68 -14.28
CA ALA A 11 -10.80 26.52 -13.77
C ALA A 11 -10.58 26.86 -12.29
N PHE A 12 -10.14 25.90 -11.47
CA PHE A 12 -9.84 26.13 -10.05
C PHE A 12 -8.64 27.05 -9.83
N ARG A 13 -7.55 26.87 -10.59
CA ARG A 13 -6.37 27.76 -10.52
C ARG A 13 -6.71 29.20 -10.87
N SER A 14 -7.65 29.42 -11.80
CA SER A 14 -8.09 30.77 -12.15
C SER A 14 -8.95 31.44 -11.08
N TRP A 15 -9.53 30.68 -10.15
CA TRP A 15 -10.39 31.18 -9.07
C TRP A 15 -9.69 31.27 -7.71
N ASP A 16 -8.70 30.42 -7.44
CA ASP A 16 -7.89 30.44 -6.22
C ASP A 16 -6.74 31.46 -6.30
N VAL A 17 -7.09 32.73 -6.48
CA VAL A 17 -6.12 33.86 -6.59
C VAL A 17 -5.29 34.02 -5.32
N GLN A 18 -5.80 33.58 -4.16
CA GLN A 18 -5.14 33.65 -2.86
C GLN A 18 -4.31 32.40 -2.53
N GLY A 19 -4.37 31.35 -3.35
CA GLY A 19 -3.62 30.10 -3.16
C GLY A 19 -3.97 29.38 -1.86
N CYS A 20 -5.18 29.55 -1.34
CA CYS A 20 -5.57 28.97 -0.05
C CYS A 20 -5.91 27.48 -0.15
N GLY A 21 -6.08 26.94 -1.35
CA GLY A 21 -6.32 25.51 -1.55
C GLY A 21 -7.73 25.04 -1.14
N THR A 22 -8.60 25.97 -0.70
CA THR A 22 -9.93 25.68 -0.16
C THR A 22 -10.99 26.51 -0.87
N ILE A 23 -12.09 25.87 -1.26
CA ILE A 23 -13.21 26.53 -1.93
C ILE A 23 -14.50 26.25 -1.17
N SER A 24 -15.43 27.21 -1.16
CA SER A 24 -16.74 26.95 -0.55
C SER A 24 -17.57 25.97 -1.41
N ARG A 25 -18.39 25.15 -0.76
CA ARG A 25 -19.32 24.20 -1.41
C ARG A 25 -20.10 24.83 -2.57
N LYS A 26 -20.67 26.02 -2.32
CA LYS A 26 -21.45 26.78 -3.32
C LYS A 26 -20.64 27.18 -4.55
N GLN A 27 -19.36 27.52 -4.37
CA GLN A 27 -18.49 27.88 -5.49
C GLN A 27 -18.08 26.63 -6.30
N LEU A 28 -17.78 25.52 -5.62
CA LEU A 28 -17.44 24.26 -6.27
C LEU A 28 -18.62 23.70 -7.10
N ILE A 29 -19.85 23.78 -6.58
CA ILE A 29 -21.07 23.41 -7.32
C ILE A 29 -21.21 24.23 -8.60
N ARG A 30 -21.06 25.56 -8.52
CA ARG A 30 -21.15 26.43 -9.70
C ARG A 30 -20.12 26.11 -10.77
N ILE A 31 -18.89 25.77 -10.36
CA ILE A 31 -17.82 25.39 -11.30
C ILE A 31 -18.14 24.06 -11.97
N LEU A 32 -18.57 23.06 -11.19
CA LEU A 32 -18.92 21.74 -11.71
C LEU A 32 -20.14 21.80 -12.63
N GLN A 33 -21.20 22.53 -12.29
CA GLN A 33 -22.36 22.72 -13.17
C GLN A 33 -21.99 23.44 -14.48
N ARG A 34 -21.06 24.39 -14.44
CA ARG A 34 -20.59 25.09 -15.65
C ARG A 34 -19.76 24.19 -16.56
N LEU A 35 -19.03 23.24 -15.99
CA LEU A 35 -18.20 22.28 -16.72
C LEU A 35 -19.00 21.05 -17.17
N THR A 36 -20.02 20.64 -16.41
CA THR A 36 -20.91 19.51 -16.66
C THR A 36 -22.37 19.88 -16.36
N PRO A 37 -23.09 20.45 -17.35
CA PRO A 37 -24.49 20.88 -17.18
C PRO A 37 -25.47 19.75 -16.82
N GLN A 38 -25.06 18.49 -17.01
CA GLN A 38 -25.84 17.29 -16.72
C GLN A 38 -25.83 16.86 -15.25
N VAL A 39 -24.95 17.42 -14.42
CA VAL A 39 -24.86 17.05 -12.98
C VAL A 39 -25.74 18.00 -12.18
N THR A 40 -26.69 17.45 -11.41
CA THR A 40 -27.61 18.27 -10.62
C THR A 40 -27.01 18.66 -9.27
N GLU A 41 -27.54 19.72 -8.65
CA GLU A 41 -27.11 20.14 -7.31
C GLU A 41 -27.31 19.01 -6.28
N SER A 42 -28.39 18.24 -6.41
CA SER A 42 -28.67 17.07 -5.55
C SER A 42 -27.61 15.98 -5.67
N ASP A 43 -27.13 15.69 -6.89
CA ASP A 43 -26.09 14.68 -7.11
C ASP A 43 -24.75 15.13 -6.49
N LEU A 44 -24.43 16.42 -6.62
CA LEU A 44 -23.24 17.01 -6.01
C LEU A 44 -23.32 17.02 -4.48
N GLU A 45 -24.49 17.28 -3.91
CA GLU A 45 -24.72 17.24 -2.47
C GLU A 45 -24.45 15.85 -1.88
N VAL A 46 -24.88 14.78 -2.56
CA VAL A 46 -24.55 13.40 -2.18
C VAL A 46 -23.04 13.17 -2.22
N LEU A 47 -22.36 13.65 -3.27
CA LEU A 47 -20.91 13.53 -3.41
C LEU A 47 -20.15 14.29 -2.31
N PHE A 48 -20.61 15.46 -1.90
CA PHE A 48 -20.00 16.23 -0.81
C PHE A 48 -20.14 15.51 0.54
N VAL A 49 -21.31 14.96 0.82
CA VAL A 49 -21.53 14.17 2.04
C VAL A 49 -20.64 12.93 2.03
N ALA A 50 -20.55 12.25 0.88
CA ALA A 50 -19.73 11.05 0.74
C ALA A 50 -18.22 11.33 0.83
N ALA A 51 -17.77 12.49 0.37
CA ALA A 51 -16.39 12.97 0.54
C ALA A 51 -16.07 13.48 1.96
N GLY A 52 -17.02 13.41 2.90
CA GLY A 52 -16.82 13.87 4.29
C GLY A 52 -16.71 15.39 4.44
N ALA A 53 -17.20 16.17 3.48
CA ALA A 53 -17.21 17.62 3.55
C ALA A 53 -18.28 18.10 4.55
N ASP A 54 -17.83 18.46 5.75
CA ASP A 54 -18.69 18.92 6.82
C ASP A 54 -19.47 20.19 6.42
N SER A 55 -20.70 20.30 6.92
CA SER A 55 -21.73 21.24 6.45
C SER A 55 -21.39 22.75 6.63
N GLY A 56 -20.30 23.09 7.32
CA GLY A 56 -19.86 24.46 7.58
C GLY A 56 -18.43 24.80 7.15
N GLY A 57 -17.66 23.85 6.59
CA GLY A 57 -16.23 24.02 6.30
C GLY A 57 -15.92 24.24 4.82
N GLY A 58 -14.86 24.99 4.53
CA GLY A 58 -14.30 25.07 3.17
C GLY A 58 -13.79 23.71 2.70
N VAL A 59 -14.10 23.33 1.46
CA VAL A 59 -13.71 22.05 0.87
C VAL A 59 -12.33 22.20 0.24
N LYS A 60 -11.39 21.33 0.62
CA LYS A 60 -10.12 21.19 -0.10
C LYS A 60 -10.43 20.55 -1.46
N TYR A 61 -10.37 21.36 -2.52
CA TYR A 61 -10.81 20.91 -3.83
C TYR A 61 -10.00 19.70 -4.29
N ASN A 62 -8.69 19.62 -3.99
CA ASN A 62 -7.83 18.47 -4.32
C ASN A 62 -8.34 17.15 -3.73
N ASP A 63 -8.87 17.17 -2.50
CA ASP A 63 -9.37 15.97 -1.85
C ASP A 63 -10.68 15.53 -2.50
N PHE A 64 -11.56 16.49 -2.83
CA PHE A 64 -12.83 16.23 -3.50
C PHE A 64 -12.66 15.75 -4.95
N ILE A 65 -11.70 16.31 -5.66
CA ILE A 65 -11.28 15.92 -7.00
C ILE A 65 -10.74 14.49 -6.99
N SER A 66 -9.89 14.19 -6.01
CA SER A 66 -9.35 12.84 -5.82
C SER A 66 -10.47 11.85 -5.50
N TYR A 67 -11.46 12.26 -4.72
CA TYR A 67 -12.65 11.47 -4.42
C TYR A 67 -13.54 11.24 -5.66
N LEU A 68 -13.81 12.27 -6.45
CA LEU A 68 -14.61 12.17 -7.68
C LEU A 68 -13.94 11.32 -8.76
N TRP A 69 -12.61 11.39 -8.88
CA TRP A 69 -11.85 10.50 -9.76
C TRP A 69 -11.60 9.13 -9.16
N ALA A 70 -11.78 8.97 -7.85
CA ALA A 70 -11.84 7.67 -7.22
C ALA A 70 -13.17 6.96 -7.48
N ASP A 71 -14.23 7.62 -7.93
CA ASP A 71 -15.51 6.97 -8.27
C ASP A 71 -15.51 6.26 -9.66
N GLY A 72 -14.32 5.98 -10.18
CA GLY A 72 -14.06 4.91 -11.17
C GLY A 72 -13.33 3.70 -10.59
N SER A 73 -13.04 3.69 -9.29
CA SER A 73 -12.32 2.66 -8.52
C SER A 73 -13.15 2.34 -7.27
N SER A 74 -13.83 1.19 -7.30
CA SER A 74 -14.86 0.75 -6.35
C SER A 74 -14.43 0.87 -4.88
N ALA A 75 -15.39 0.99 -3.97
CA ALA A 75 -15.21 0.84 -2.52
C ALA A 75 -14.56 -0.51 -2.10
N GLU A 76 -14.45 -1.47 -3.02
CA GLU A 76 -13.55 -2.61 -2.89
C GLU A 76 -12.08 -2.20 -2.91
N ASP A 77 -11.63 -1.28 -3.77
CA ASP A 77 -10.24 -0.78 -3.82
C ASP A 77 -9.80 -0.10 -2.51
N ALA A 78 -10.74 0.48 -1.76
CA ALA A 78 -10.46 1.03 -0.42
C ALA A 78 -10.31 -0.05 0.66
N LYS A 79 -11.07 -1.16 0.55
CA LYS A 79 -10.89 -2.36 1.42
C LYS A 79 -9.68 -3.20 0.98
N GLU A 80 -9.37 -3.20 -0.31
CA GLU A 80 -8.21 -3.79 -0.97
C GLU A 80 -6.94 -3.10 -0.54
N ALA A 81 -6.91 -1.76 -0.57
CA ALA A 81 -5.83 -0.95 -0.02
C ALA A 81 -5.67 -1.15 1.50
N ALA A 82 -6.73 -1.45 2.24
CA ALA A 82 -6.65 -1.78 3.67
C ALA A 82 -6.06 -3.19 3.91
N ARG A 83 -6.36 -4.17 3.06
CA ARG A 83 -5.80 -5.55 3.14
C ARG A 83 -4.36 -5.62 2.61
N ALA A 84 -4.07 -4.89 1.54
CA ALA A 84 -2.74 -4.72 0.95
C ALA A 84 -1.77 -3.90 1.84
N ARG A 85 -2.28 -3.16 2.83
CA ARG A 85 -1.45 -2.40 3.78
C ARG A 85 -1.11 -3.17 5.07
N GLY A 86 -1.92 -4.14 5.49
CA GLY A 86 -1.82 -4.67 6.87
C GLY A 86 -0.78 -5.76 7.13
N LEU A 87 -0.53 -6.70 6.23
CA LEU A 87 0.13 -7.97 6.63
C LEU A 87 1.60 -7.82 7.01
N TRP A 88 2.38 -7.10 6.21
CA TRP A 88 3.79 -6.88 6.50
C TRP A 88 4.01 -5.80 7.56
N GLU A 89 3.10 -4.81 7.65
CA GLU A 89 3.10 -3.78 8.71
C GLU A 89 2.76 -4.41 10.08
N ASP A 90 1.80 -5.34 10.12
CA ASP A 90 1.46 -6.10 11.32
C ASP A 90 2.58 -7.06 11.71
N ALA A 91 3.20 -7.73 10.73
CA ALA A 91 4.40 -8.53 10.98
C ALA A 91 5.53 -7.67 11.56
N LEU A 92 5.74 -6.46 11.03
CA LEU A 92 6.77 -5.53 11.50
C LEU A 92 6.47 -5.05 12.93
N ARG A 93 5.22 -4.67 13.21
CA ARG A 93 4.76 -4.28 14.55
C ARG A 93 4.98 -5.42 15.56
N ASN A 94 4.53 -6.63 15.22
CA ASN A 94 4.67 -7.81 16.06
C ASN A 94 6.15 -8.15 16.31
N ALA A 95 7.00 -8.10 15.28
CA ALA A 95 8.44 -8.32 15.39
C ALA A 95 9.10 -7.26 16.28
N ARG A 96 8.73 -5.99 16.14
CA ARG A 96 9.21 -4.89 16.99
C ARG A 96 8.81 -5.08 18.45
N GLU A 97 7.54 -5.40 18.72
CA GLU A 97 7.07 -5.67 20.08
C GLU A 97 7.76 -6.89 20.71
N LYS A 98 7.94 -7.95 19.93
CA LYS A 98 8.63 -9.18 20.38
C LYS A 98 10.09 -8.92 20.70
N THR A 99 10.77 -8.15 19.86
CA THR A 99 12.20 -7.85 20.03
C THR A 99 12.45 -6.81 21.12
N ALA A 100 11.53 -5.85 21.33
CA ALA A 100 11.56 -4.91 22.45
C ALA A 100 11.44 -5.60 23.83
N LYS A 101 10.87 -6.81 23.90
CA LYS A 101 10.89 -7.63 25.13
C LYS A 101 12.25 -8.25 25.42
N THR A 102 13.08 -8.42 24.39
CA THR A 102 14.35 -9.16 24.46
C THR A 102 15.55 -8.22 24.50
N TRP A 103 15.45 -7.06 23.86
CA TRP A 103 16.55 -6.11 23.64
C TRP A 103 16.14 -4.68 24.02
N PRO A 104 17.11 -3.78 24.28
CA PRO A 104 16.83 -2.38 24.62
C PRO A 104 16.00 -1.67 23.55
N ALA A 105 14.95 -0.97 23.98
CA ALA A 105 13.99 -0.32 23.08
C ALA A 105 14.65 0.69 22.11
N ASP A 106 15.68 1.41 22.56
CA ASP A 106 16.41 2.38 21.73
C ASP A 106 17.15 1.72 20.54
N ARG A 107 17.72 0.52 20.76
CA ARG A 107 18.42 -0.25 19.72
C ARG A 107 17.44 -0.91 18.77
N VAL A 108 16.37 -1.45 19.32
CA VAL A 108 15.27 -2.09 18.58
C VAL A 108 14.59 -1.06 17.67
N ASP A 109 14.26 0.11 18.20
CA ASP A 109 13.63 1.19 17.45
C ASP A 109 14.51 1.68 16.30
N ARG A 110 15.82 1.88 16.54
CA ARG A 110 16.74 2.28 15.47
C ARG A 110 16.80 1.25 14.35
N TYR A 111 16.93 -0.02 14.71
CA TYR A 111 16.98 -1.12 13.74
C TYR A 111 15.70 -1.21 12.91
N TRP A 112 14.54 -1.21 13.56
CA TRP A 112 13.27 -1.36 12.86
C TRP A 112 12.88 -0.12 12.04
N ASN A 113 13.22 1.08 12.49
CA ASN A 113 13.01 2.30 11.70
C ASN A 113 13.83 2.29 10.39
N GLU A 114 15.07 1.78 10.43
CA GLU A 114 15.90 1.61 9.21
C GLU A 114 15.26 0.60 8.25
N VAL A 115 14.80 -0.54 8.79
CA VAL A 115 14.10 -1.57 8.00
C VAL A 115 12.81 -1.01 7.39
N GLU A 116 11.98 -0.33 8.18
CA GLU A 116 10.72 0.28 7.75
C GLU A 116 10.95 1.31 6.63
N THR A 117 11.89 2.24 6.85
CA THR A 117 12.26 3.27 5.86
C THR A 117 12.68 2.64 4.54
N ARG A 118 13.45 1.54 4.59
CA ARG A 118 13.87 0.81 3.40
C ARG A 118 12.68 0.16 2.69
N LEU A 119 11.77 -0.49 3.42
CA LEU A 119 10.61 -1.18 2.84
C LEU A 119 9.57 -0.22 2.23
N TRP A 120 9.42 0.98 2.79
CA TRP A 120 8.59 2.06 2.24
C TRP A 120 9.25 2.85 1.12
N SER A 121 10.57 2.72 0.91
CA SER A 121 11.27 3.44 -0.15
C SER A 121 10.74 3.04 -1.54
N LYS A 122 10.65 4.04 -2.43
CA LYS A 122 10.32 3.81 -3.84
C LYS A 122 11.36 2.92 -4.52
N ASP A 123 12.63 3.04 -4.11
CA ASP A 123 13.72 2.22 -4.63
C ASP A 123 13.51 0.72 -4.34
N TYR A 124 13.02 0.37 -3.15
CA TYR A 124 12.67 -1.01 -2.83
C TYR A 124 11.51 -1.52 -3.68
N PHE A 125 10.45 -0.72 -3.82
CA PHE A 125 9.32 -1.05 -4.68
C PHE A 125 9.77 -1.29 -6.12
N ASP A 126 10.54 -0.37 -6.69
CA ASP A 126 11.03 -0.46 -8.06
C ASP A 126 11.98 -1.65 -8.22
N HIS A 127 12.86 -1.91 -7.25
CA HIS A 127 13.78 -3.05 -7.28
C HIS A 127 13.02 -4.39 -7.28
N VAL A 128 12.01 -4.54 -6.41
CA VAL A 128 11.20 -5.76 -6.35
C VAL A 128 10.40 -5.92 -7.64
N LYS A 129 9.78 -4.85 -8.15
CA LYS A 129 9.00 -4.89 -9.39
C LYS A 129 9.84 -5.17 -10.63
N THR A 130 11.03 -4.58 -10.75
CA THR A 130 11.84 -4.67 -12.00
C THR A 130 12.81 -5.85 -12.00
N ASN A 131 13.27 -6.30 -10.83
CA ASN A 131 14.18 -7.45 -10.71
C ASN A 131 13.46 -8.69 -10.21
N MET A 132 12.91 -8.65 -9.00
CA MET A 132 12.39 -9.87 -8.36
C MET A 132 11.12 -10.40 -9.03
N PHE A 133 10.18 -9.53 -9.39
CA PHE A 133 8.94 -9.93 -10.05
C PHE A 133 9.21 -10.51 -11.43
N VAL A 134 10.05 -9.84 -12.23
CA VAL A 134 10.45 -10.31 -13.58
C VAL A 134 11.24 -11.63 -13.52
N GLN A 135 11.99 -11.87 -12.44
CA GLN A 135 12.68 -13.15 -12.22
C GLN A 135 11.76 -14.26 -11.72
N ALA A 136 10.70 -13.90 -10.97
CA ALA A 136 9.73 -14.84 -10.44
C ALA A 136 8.74 -15.29 -11.51
N ASP A 137 8.27 -14.37 -12.36
CA ASP A 137 7.37 -14.62 -13.50
C ASP A 137 8.14 -15.36 -14.62
N GLN A 138 8.15 -16.70 -14.54
CA GLN A 138 8.89 -17.57 -15.46
C GLN A 138 8.14 -17.77 -16.76
N ASP A 139 6.80 -17.84 -16.70
CA ASP A 139 5.95 -18.02 -17.87
C ASP A 139 5.64 -16.70 -18.62
N LYS A 140 6.02 -15.55 -18.02
CA LYS A 140 5.87 -14.19 -18.55
C LYS A 140 4.42 -13.82 -18.82
N ASP A 141 3.49 -14.38 -18.05
CA ASP A 141 2.08 -14.04 -18.14
C ASP A 141 1.74 -12.71 -17.44
N GLY A 142 2.74 -12.08 -16.80
CA GLY A 142 2.59 -10.83 -16.08
C GLY A 142 2.06 -11.00 -14.66
N ARG A 143 2.04 -12.23 -14.13
CA ARG A 143 1.61 -12.62 -12.78
C ARG A 143 2.58 -13.64 -12.19
N VAL A 144 2.48 -13.86 -10.88
CA VAL A 144 3.32 -14.83 -10.17
C VAL A 144 2.43 -15.88 -9.52
N SER A 145 2.51 -17.10 -10.01
CA SER A 145 1.82 -18.26 -9.45
C SER A 145 2.47 -18.75 -8.15
N PHE A 146 1.77 -19.63 -7.43
CA PHE A 146 2.34 -20.27 -6.24
C PHE A 146 3.65 -20.99 -6.53
N ASP A 147 3.75 -21.73 -7.64
CA ASP A 147 4.95 -22.50 -7.96
C ASP A 147 6.17 -21.62 -8.22
N GLU A 148 5.94 -20.43 -8.79
CA GLU A 148 6.95 -19.40 -9.04
C GLU A 148 7.37 -18.69 -7.75
N ALA A 149 6.41 -18.26 -6.92
CA ALA A 149 6.68 -17.62 -5.63
C ALA A 149 7.26 -18.59 -4.58
N ARG A 150 6.95 -19.89 -4.68
CA ARG A 150 7.35 -20.92 -3.71
C ARG A 150 8.85 -20.94 -3.47
N ALA A 151 9.65 -20.79 -4.53
CA ALA A 151 11.11 -20.79 -4.41
C ALA A 151 11.61 -19.60 -3.56
N LEU A 152 11.02 -18.42 -3.77
CA LEU A 152 11.34 -17.21 -3.02
C LEU A 152 10.90 -17.33 -1.56
N ILE A 153 9.64 -17.74 -1.31
CA ILE A 153 9.09 -17.90 0.03
C ILE A 153 9.90 -18.95 0.80
N CYS A 154 10.14 -20.12 0.21
CA CYS A 154 10.98 -21.16 0.82
C CYS A 154 12.35 -20.62 1.20
N LYS A 155 13.05 -19.95 0.27
CA LYS A 155 14.41 -19.47 0.52
C LYS A 155 14.47 -18.47 1.67
N SER A 156 13.52 -17.53 1.72
CA SER A 156 13.45 -16.51 2.77
C SER A 156 13.11 -17.11 4.13
N LEU A 157 12.08 -17.97 4.21
CA LEU A 157 11.69 -18.61 5.46
C LEU A 157 12.76 -19.57 6.00
N ARG A 158 13.41 -20.36 5.12
CA ARG A 158 14.53 -21.23 5.50
C ARG A 158 15.71 -20.44 6.03
N CYS A 159 16.06 -19.32 5.39
CA CYS A 159 17.10 -18.42 5.87
C CYS A 159 16.82 -17.94 7.30
N ALA A 160 15.59 -17.50 7.57
CA ALA A 160 15.19 -17.08 8.91
C ALA A 160 15.23 -18.23 9.93
N ALA A 161 14.78 -19.43 9.54
CA ALA A 161 14.84 -20.62 10.38
C ALA A 161 16.28 -21.04 10.70
N ASP A 162 17.17 -21.02 9.71
CA ASP A 162 18.60 -21.34 9.88
C ASP A 162 19.29 -20.38 10.85
N LEU A 163 19.01 -19.07 10.73
CA LEU A 163 19.57 -18.03 11.60
C LEU A 163 19.09 -18.16 13.05
N THR A 164 17.83 -18.53 13.25
CA THR A 164 17.21 -18.66 14.57
C THR A 164 17.28 -20.06 15.16
N LYS A 165 17.83 -21.03 14.40
CA LYS A 165 17.78 -22.48 14.69
C LYS A 165 16.35 -23.01 14.91
N ALA A 166 15.36 -22.36 14.31
CA ALA A 166 13.97 -22.79 14.34
C ALA A 166 13.73 -23.99 13.40
N PRO A 167 12.61 -24.72 13.55
CA PRO A 167 12.22 -25.76 12.60
C PRO A 167 12.13 -25.21 11.17
N GLN A 168 12.51 -26.05 10.20
CA GLN A 168 12.41 -25.69 8.78
C GLN A 168 10.94 -25.49 8.40
N PRO A 169 10.62 -24.47 7.57
CA PRO A 169 9.26 -24.19 7.16
C PRO A 169 8.67 -25.37 6.40
N THR A 170 7.49 -25.78 6.81
CA THR A 170 6.67 -26.79 6.15
C THR A 170 6.10 -26.26 4.84
N GLN A 171 5.69 -27.15 3.94
CA GLN A 171 5.00 -26.72 2.71
C GLN A 171 3.69 -25.98 3.01
N GLU A 172 3.04 -26.31 4.12
CA GLU A 172 1.80 -25.66 4.53
C GLU A 172 2.04 -24.21 4.97
N GLU A 173 3.11 -23.93 5.71
CA GLU A 173 3.49 -22.55 6.06
C GLU A 173 3.89 -21.72 4.83
N VAL A 174 4.62 -22.33 3.88
CA VAL A 174 4.97 -21.68 2.61
C VAL A 174 3.70 -21.36 1.81
N ARG A 175 2.73 -22.28 1.81
CA ARG A 175 1.45 -22.08 1.14
C ARG A 175 0.60 -21.02 1.82
N GLN A 176 0.52 -21.03 3.15
CA GLN A 176 -0.19 -20.01 3.92
C GLN A 176 0.40 -18.62 3.73
N ALA A 177 1.73 -18.49 3.67
CA ALA A 177 2.38 -17.22 3.38
C ALA A 177 2.00 -16.68 1.99
N PHE A 178 1.91 -17.55 0.98
CA PHE A 178 1.41 -17.17 -0.34
C PHE A 178 -0.08 -16.81 -0.28
N ASP A 179 -0.93 -17.72 0.19
CA ASP A 179 -2.39 -17.55 0.21
C ASP A 179 -2.84 -16.34 1.05
N ALA A 180 -2.07 -15.96 2.09
CA ALA A 180 -2.34 -14.76 2.87
C ALA A 180 -2.14 -13.47 2.05
N HIS A 181 -1.23 -13.48 1.08
CA HIS A 181 -0.86 -12.32 0.26
C HIS A 181 -1.44 -12.38 -1.17
N ASP A 182 -1.94 -13.55 -1.60
CA ASP A 182 -2.72 -13.78 -2.82
C ASP A 182 -4.14 -13.25 -2.58
N THR A 183 -4.25 -11.93 -2.54
CA THR A 183 -5.54 -11.25 -2.37
C THR A 183 -6.39 -11.41 -3.64
N LEU A 184 -7.70 -11.24 -3.52
CA LEU A 184 -8.62 -11.54 -4.63
C LEU A 184 -8.57 -10.51 -5.78
N VAL A 185 -7.56 -9.64 -5.81
CA VAL A 185 -7.43 -8.47 -6.72
C VAL A 185 -7.37 -8.91 -8.17
N GLU A 186 -6.52 -9.90 -8.47
CA GLU A 186 -6.23 -10.30 -9.85
C GLU A 186 -6.76 -11.70 -10.21
N GLY A 187 -7.20 -12.47 -9.22
CA GLY A 187 -7.77 -13.80 -9.38
C GLY A 187 -7.08 -14.82 -8.48
N ARG A 188 -7.86 -15.71 -7.86
CA ARG A 188 -7.35 -16.70 -6.90
C ARG A 188 -6.25 -17.59 -7.53
N GLY A 189 -5.07 -17.63 -6.92
CA GLY A 189 -3.96 -18.50 -7.27
C GLY A 189 -2.84 -17.86 -8.08
N ARG A 190 -2.90 -16.55 -8.38
CA ARG A 190 -1.84 -15.81 -9.06
C ARG A 190 -1.74 -14.39 -8.50
N MET A 191 -0.54 -14.01 -8.09
CA MET A 191 -0.23 -12.69 -7.54
C MET A 191 0.11 -11.67 -8.62
N GLY A 192 -0.51 -10.50 -8.55
CA GLY A 192 -0.08 -9.31 -9.27
C GLY A 192 1.18 -8.68 -8.65
N VAL A 193 1.71 -7.64 -9.31
CA VAL A 193 2.92 -6.93 -8.86
C VAL A 193 2.76 -6.36 -7.45
N GLY A 194 1.60 -5.79 -7.12
CA GLY A 194 1.34 -5.19 -5.80
C GLY A 194 1.37 -6.24 -4.68
N GLU A 195 0.76 -7.39 -4.93
CA GLU A 195 0.69 -8.53 -4.00
C GLU A 195 2.07 -9.16 -3.79
N PHE A 196 2.82 -9.34 -4.88
CA PHE A 196 4.19 -9.83 -4.82
C PHE A 196 5.11 -8.89 -4.04
N VAL A 197 4.97 -7.57 -4.22
CA VAL A 197 5.74 -6.59 -3.44
C VAL A 197 5.40 -6.68 -1.95
N ASN A 198 4.12 -6.84 -1.61
CA ASN A 198 3.69 -7.01 -0.22
C ASN A 198 4.23 -8.31 0.39
N LEU A 199 4.17 -9.42 -0.34
CA LEU A 199 4.80 -10.68 0.05
C LEU A 199 6.31 -10.50 0.27
N ALA A 200 7.01 -9.81 -0.65
CA ALA A 200 8.44 -9.57 -0.52
C ALA A 200 8.77 -8.72 0.72
N ARG A 201 7.96 -7.69 1.02
CA ARG A 201 8.11 -6.90 2.25
C ARG A 201 7.92 -7.77 3.50
N TYR A 202 6.88 -8.58 3.52
CA TYR A 202 6.60 -9.52 4.62
C TYR A 202 7.78 -10.47 4.86
N LEU A 203 8.29 -11.12 3.80
CA LEU A 203 9.43 -12.01 3.90
C LEU A 203 10.70 -11.28 4.39
N GLN A 204 10.91 -10.03 3.94
CA GLN A 204 12.02 -9.22 4.45
C GLN A 204 11.90 -8.89 5.93
N VAL A 205 10.69 -8.65 6.44
CA VAL A 205 10.47 -8.45 7.88
C VAL A 205 10.85 -9.70 8.67
N ILE A 206 10.44 -10.88 8.23
CA ILE A 206 10.79 -12.15 8.89
C ILE A 206 12.32 -12.35 8.92
N VAL A 207 12.99 -12.13 7.78
CA VAL A 207 14.44 -12.27 7.70
C VAL A 207 15.15 -11.21 8.56
N ALA A 208 14.64 -9.98 8.60
CA ALA A 208 15.17 -8.92 9.46
C ALA A 208 15.03 -9.28 10.94
N GLU A 209 13.88 -9.83 11.36
CA GLU A 209 13.69 -10.30 12.74
C GLU A 209 14.74 -11.36 13.12
N ALA A 210 14.96 -12.33 12.24
CA ALA A 210 15.96 -13.38 12.43
C ALA A 210 17.41 -12.86 12.42
N MET A 211 17.67 -11.78 11.66
CA MET A 211 18.99 -11.13 11.57
C MET A 211 19.27 -10.16 12.72
N LEU A 212 18.25 -9.72 13.46
CA LEU A 212 18.38 -8.73 14.52
C LEU A 212 19.47 -9.07 15.56
N PRO A 213 19.63 -10.32 16.05
CA PRO A 213 20.70 -10.68 16.99
C PRO A 213 22.11 -10.50 16.43
N PHE A 214 22.26 -10.51 15.10
CA PHE A 214 23.54 -10.34 14.39
C PHE A 214 23.77 -8.89 13.96
N SER A 215 22.79 -8.01 14.17
CA SER A 215 22.87 -6.60 13.80
C SER A 215 23.83 -5.85 14.71
N LYS A 216 24.77 -5.12 14.12
CA LYS A 216 25.70 -4.22 14.83
C LYS A 216 24.98 -3.15 15.64
N VAL A 217 23.74 -2.80 15.26
CA VAL A 217 22.90 -1.82 15.95
C VAL A 217 22.44 -2.32 17.32
N VAL A 218 22.27 -3.64 17.45
CA VAL A 218 21.74 -4.27 18.66
C VAL A 218 22.85 -4.94 19.48
N SER A 219 23.90 -5.44 18.82
CA SER A 219 25.03 -6.16 19.45
C SER A 219 26.15 -5.28 20.01
N GLY A 220 26.18 -3.98 19.71
CA GLY A 220 27.14 -3.00 20.25
C GLY A 220 26.48 -2.13 21.29
#